data_AF-A0A947KHY6-F1
#
_entry.id   AF-A0A947KHY6-F1
#
_cell.length_a   1.000
_cell.length_b   1.000
_cell.length_c   1.000
_cell.angle_alpha   90.00
_cell.angle_beta   90.00
_cell.angle_gamma   90.00
#
_symmetry.space_group_name_H-M   'P 1'
#
loop_
_entity.id
_entity.type
_entity.pdbx_description
1 polymer ?
#
loop_
_entity_poly.entity_id
_entity_poly.type
_entity_poly.pdbx_seq_one_letter_code
_entity_poly.pdbx_strand_id
1 'polypeptide(L)'
;MKQEDKYVDPLNRLIRDHEDVSEHLEVLKEVLGFLFEEKAWIKIKPIEDFFKRNLIEHFKFEEEIVFPPVLSQAATPDSIKLILELQREHGSILKELEEFQNIISKNAFPLDKETGKRLNVVGRNILNSLLPHASKEDDKLLPILKENIHIFDKHDFI
;
A
#
# COMPACT_ATOMS: atom_id res chain seq x y z
N MET A 1 -11.02 2.09 -32.64
CA MET A 1 -11.57 1.09 -31.70
C MET A 1 -11.52 1.69 -30.31
N LYS A 2 -12.66 1.91 -29.67
CA LYS A 2 -12.69 2.31 -28.26
C LYS A 2 -12.23 1.09 -27.45
N GLN A 3 -11.16 1.23 -26.68
CA GLN A 3 -10.84 0.25 -25.64
C GLN A 3 -12.05 0.24 -24.70
N GLU A 4 -12.77 -0.87 -24.64
CA GLU A 4 -13.73 -1.08 -23.58
C GLU A 4 -12.93 -1.10 -22.28
N ASP A 5 -13.01 -0.03 -21.50
CA ASP A 5 -12.54 -0.04 -20.11
C ASP A 5 -13.30 -1.16 -19.40
N LYS A 6 -12.62 -2.29 -19.21
CA LYS A 6 -13.09 -3.37 -18.34
C LYS A 6 -13.29 -2.75 -16.98
N TYR A 7 -14.55 -2.51 -16.61
CA TYR A 7 -14.90 -2.13 -15.26
C TYR A 7 -14.32 -3.15 -14.30
N VAL A 8 -13.40 -2.71 -13.45
CA VAL A 8 -12.91 -3.50 -12.34
C VAL A 8 -13.73 -3.07 -11.14
N ASP A 9 -14.46 -4.02 -10.55
CA ASP A 9 -15.19 -3.80 -9.31
C ASP A 9 -14.22 -3.30 -8.22
N PRO A 10 -14.41 -2.07 -7.70
CA PRO A 10 -13.50 -1.47 -6.75
C PRO A 10 -13.26 -2.29 -5.49
N LEU A 11 -14.32 -2.95 -4.98
CA LEU A 11 -14.24 -3.75 -3.76
C LEU A 11 -13.37 -4.99 -3.99
N ASN A 12 -13.58 -5.68 -5.10
CA ASN A 12 -12.79 -6.85 -5.48
C ASN A 12 -11.34 -6.51 -5.82
N ARG A 13 -11.07 -5.30 -6.34
CA ARG A 13 -9.70 -4.83 -6.51
C ARG A 13 -9.01 -4.64 -5.16
N LEU A 14 -9.64 -3.93 -4.23
CA LEU A 14 -9.04 -3.59 -2.93
C LEU A 14 -8.65 -4.86 -2.15
N ILE A 15 -9.54 -5.86 -2.12
CA ILE A 15 -9.27 -7.15 -1.47
C ILE A 15 -8.04 -7.84 -2.07
N ARG A 16 -7.94 -7.90 -3.41
CA ARG A 16 -6.79 -8.53 -4.07
C ARG A 16 -5.50 -7.76 -3.84
N ASP A 17 -5.55 -6.43 -3.89
CA ASP A 17 -4.38 -5.60 -3.64
C ASP A 17 -3.84 -5.85 -2.21
N HIS A 18 -4.72 -6.05 -1.22
CA HIS A 18 -4.32 -6.35 0.16
C HIS A 18 -3.69 -7.74 0.33
N GLU A 19 -4.23 -8.76 -0.36
CA GLU A 19 -3.62 -10.09 -0.43
C GLU A 19 -2.20 -10.01 -0.99
N ASP A 20 -2.03 -9.32 -2.13
CA ASP A 20 -0.73 -9.11 -2.78
C ASP A 20 0.25 -8.34 -1.87
N VAL A 21 -0.22 -7.27 -1.21
CA VAL A 21 0.60 -6.49 -0.26
C VAL A 21 1.06 -7.37 0.90
N SER A 22 0.16 -8.17 1.48
CA SER A 22 0.47 -9.04 2.62
C SER A 22 1.58 -10.05 2.31
N GLU A 23 1.54 -10.66 1.13
CA GLU A 23 2.58 -11.58 0.67
C GLU A 23 3.96 -10.89 0.61
N HIS A 24 4.03 -9.70 0.03
CA HIS A 24 5.28 -8.95 -0.10
C HIS A 24 5.82 -8.45 1.25
N LEU A 25 4.94 -8.12 2.19
CA LEU A 25 5.34 -7.73 3.55
C LEU A 25 5.94 -8.90 4.34
N GLU A 26 5.42 -10.12 4.18
CA GLU A 26 6.05 -11.29 4.80
C GLU A 26 7.43 -11.59 4.19
N VAL A 27 7.60 -11.43 2.87
CA VAL A 27 8.94 -11.55 2.26
C VAL A 27 9.88 -10.46 2.77
N LEU A 28 9.42 -9.21 2.92
CA LEU A 28 10.24 -8.14 3.50
C LEU A 28 10.69 -8.50 4.91
N LYS A 29 9.77 -8.92 5.77
CA LYS A 29 10.06 -9.35 7.14
C LYS A 29 11.08 -10.49 7.18
N GLU A 30 10.97 -11.47 6.29
CA GLU A 30 11.94 -12.56 6.12
C GLU A 30 13.33 -11.98 5.78
N VAL A 31 13.42 -11.17 4.73
CA VAL A 31 14.66 -10.56 4.21
C VAL A 31 15.38 -9.74 5.26
N LEU A 32 14.64 -8.97 6.07
CA LEU A 32 15.21 -8.17 7.15
C LEU A 32 15.89 -9.02 8.23
N GLY A 33 15.58 -10.32 8.33
CA GLY A 33 16.23 -11.27 9.23
C GLY A 33 17.63 -11.73 8.78
N PHE A 34 17.94 -11.64 7.49
CA PHE A 34 19.22 -12.08 6.91
C PHE A 34 19.81 -11.06 5.93
N LEU A 35 19.56 -9.77 6.16
CA LEU A 35 19.88 -8.66 5.26
C LEU A 35 21.36 -8.56 4.85
N PHE A 36 22.27 -9.14 5.63
CA PHE A 36 23.71 -9.14 5.36
C PHE A 36 24.18 -10.33 4.49
N GLU A 37 23.27 -11.22 4.09
CA GLU A 37 23.55 -12.33 3.18
C GLU A 37 23.24 -11.94 1.72
N GLU A 38 24.01 -12.45 0.76
CA GLU A 38 23.83 -12.14 -0.68
C GLU A 38 22.40 -12.45 -1.16
N LYS A 39 21.83 -13.55 -0.66
CA LYS A 39 20.47 -14.00 -0.98
C LYS A 39 19.39 -12.98 -0.57
N ALA A 40 19.65 -12.11 0.42
CA ALA A 40 18.73 -11.03 0.78
C ALA A 40 18.59 -10.02 -0.35
N TRP A 41 19.68 -9.70 -1.05
CA TRP A 41 19.67 -8.70 -2.11
C TRP A 41 18.90 -9.17 -3.36
N ILE A 42 18.92 -10.47 -3.62
CA ILE A 42 18.12 -11.09 -4.69
C ILE A 42 16.61 -10.94 -4.38
N LYS A 43 16.22 -11.10 -3.11
CA LYS A 43 14.82 -10.99 -2.68
C LYS A 43 14.34 -9.56 -2.48
N ILE A 44 15.23 -8.62 -2.13
CA ILE A 44 14.83 -7.23 -1.84
C ILE A 44 14.45 -6.44 -3.10
N LYS A 45 15.03 -6.79 -4.26
CA LYS A 45 14.78 -6.10 -5.52
C LYS A 45 13.33 -6.25 -6.02
N PRO A 46 12.75 -7.46 -6.04
CA PRO A 46 11.32 -7.63 -6.29
C PRO A 46 10.42 -6.81 -5.36
N ILE A 47 10.78 -6.69 -4.07
CA ILE A 47 10.03 -5.90 -3.09
C ILE A 47 10.11 -4.40 -3.44
N GLU A 48 11.29 -3.91 -3.82
CA GLU A 48 11.47 -2.53 -4.29
C GLU A 48 10.55 -2.21 -5.48
N ASP A 49 10.50 -3.12 -6.46
CA ASP A 49 9.67 -2.97 -7.65
C ASP A 49 8.18 -3.02 -7.34
N PHE A 50 7.76 -3.93 -6.44
CA PHE A 50 6.39 -4.02 -5.95
C PHE A 50 5.97 -2.71 -5.27
N PHE A 51 6.78 -2.17 -4.36
CA PHE A 51 6.46 -0.90 -3.69
C PHE A 51 6.34 0.26 -4.68
N LYS A 52 7.20 0.33 -5.71
CA LYS A 52 7.13 1.40 -6.72
C LYS A 52 5.87 1.37 -7.57
N ARG A 53 5.38 0.18 -7.90
CA ARG A 53 4.30 0.03 -8.88
C ARG A 53 2.98 -0.23 -8.20
N ASN A 54 2.91 -1.26 -7.37
CA ASN A 54 1.64 -1.78 -6.87
C ASN A 54 1.14 -0.94 -5.70
N LEU A 55 1.98 -0.65 -4.72
CA LEU A 55 1.54 0.06 -3.52
C LEU A 55 1.20 1.53 -3.79
N ILE A 56 1.97 2.21 -4.65
CA ILE A 56 1.66 3.59 -5.05
C ILE A 56 0.36 3.65 -5.87
N GLU A 57 0.17 2.74 -6.83
CA GLU A 57 -1.06 2.68 -7.63
C GLU A 57 -2.28 2.25 -6.81
N HIS A 58 -2.07 1.49 -5.73
CA HIS A 58 -3.10 1.14 -4.76
C HIS A 58 -3.58 2.39 -4.01
N PHE A 59 -2.69 3.14 -3.35
CA PHE A 59 -3.08 4.38 -2.65
C PHE A 59 -3.74 5.39 -3.59
N LYS A 60 -3.21 5.53 -4.81
CA LYS A 60 -3.81 6.42 -5.82
C LYS A 60 -5.23 5.97 -6.18
N PHE A 61 -5.42 4.67 -6.38
CA PHE A 61 -6.74 4.13 -6.66
C PHE A 61 -7.72 4.39 -5.52
N GLU A 62 -7.29 4.25 -4.27
CA GLU A 62 -8.14 4.56 -3.14
C GLU A 62 -8.52 6.05 -3.10
N GLU A 63 -7.54 6.93 -3.25
CA GLU A 63 -7.74 8.38 -3.20
C GLU A 63 -8.61 8.91 -4.35
N GLU A 64 -8.46 8.34 -5.55
CA GLU A 64 -9.16 8.82 -6.75
C GLU A 64 -10.50 8.12 -6.98
N ILE A 65 -10.65 6.86 -6.55
CA ILE A 65 -11.80 6.01 -6.92
C ILE A 65 -12.59 5.53 -5.71
N VAL A 66 -11.95 5.19 -4.59
CA VAL A 66 -12.64 4.58 -3.43
C VAL A 66 -13.15 5.63 -2.45
N PHE A 67 -12.30 6.55 -2.03
CA PHE A 67 -12.63 7.57 -1.03
C PHE A 67 -13.68 8.58 -1.51
N PRO A 68 -13.67 9.08 -2.76
CA PRO A 68 -14.61 10.12 -3.16
C PRO A 68 -16.08 9.68 -3.08
N PRO A 69 -16.49 8.48 -3.57
CA PRO A 69 -17.85 7.98 -3.39
C PRO A 69 -18.25 7.80 -1.92
N VAL A 70 -17.34 7.34 -1.07
CA VAL A 70 -17.61 7.22 0.37
C VAL A 70 -17.89 8.61 0.98
N LEU A 71 -17.11 9.61 0.61
CA LEU A 71 -17.26 10.99 1.10
C LEU A 71 -18.47 11.72 0.52
N SER A 72 -18.98 11.33 -0.65
CA SER A 72 -20.13 11.98 -1.28
C SER A 72 -21.46 11.31 -0.97
N GLN A 73 -21.48 9.98 -0.82
CA GLN A 73 -22.71 9.19 -0.71
C GLN A 73 -22.87 8.45 0.61
N ALA A 74 -21.77 8.12 1.31
CA ALA A 74 -21.78 7.36 2.57
C ALA A 74 -21.06 8.08 3.72
N ALA A 75 -21.07 9.42 3.68
CA ALA A 75 -20.32 10.24 4.61
C ALA A 75 -20.96 10.25 6.01
N THR A 76 -20.17 9.84 7.00
CA THR A 76 -20.45 10.00 8.42
C THR A 76 -19.25 10.66 9.08
N PRO A 77 -19.38 11.26 10.27
CA PRO A 77 -18.22 11.80 10.99
C PRO A 77 -17.09 10.78 11.17
N ASP A 78 -17.43 9.51 11.36
CA ASP A 78 -16.46 8.43 11.52
C ASP A 78 -15.81 8.02 10.19
N SER A 79 -16.56 7.94 9.08
CA SER A 79 -15.98 7.61 7.77
C SER A 79 -15.09 8.73 7.23
N ILE A 80 -15.47 9.99 7.44
CA ILE A 80 -14.65 11.17 7.11
C ILE A 80 -13.34 11.12 7.91
N LYS A 81 -13.43 10.91 9.23
CA LYS A 81 -12.24 10.83 10.09
C LYS A 81 -11.32 9.69 9.68
N LEU A 82 -11.88 8.51 9.39
CA LEU A 82 -11.15 7.35 8.91
C LEU A 82 -10.38 7.68 7.62
N ILE A 83 -11.05 8.24 6.61
CA ILE A 83 -10.41 8.56 5.31
C ILE A 83 -9.28 9.58 5.50
N LEU A 84 -9.48 10.63 6.28
CA LEU A 84 -8.42 11.61 6.56
C LEU A 84 -7.23 10.98 7.28
N GLU A 85 -7.48 9.99 8.14
CA GLU A 85 -6.44 9.23 8.82
C GLU A 85 -5.65 8.34 7.85
N LEU A 86 -6.33 7.62 6.95
CA LEU A 86 -5.72 6.78 5.91
C LEU A 86 -4.87 7.61 4.94
N GLN A 87 -5.39 8.72 4.42
CA GLN A 87 -4.63 9.62 3.54
C GLN A 87 -3.36 10.17 4.19
N ARG A 88 -3.42 10.49 5.50
CA ARG A 88 -2.24 10.93 6.25
C ARG A 88 -1.21 9.80 6.39
N GLU A 89 -1.69 8.57 6.56
CA GLU A 89 -0.83 7.38 6.62
C GLU A 89 -0.18 7.10 5.27
N HIS A 90 -0.90 7.20 4.15
CA HIS A 90 -0.32 7.09 2.80
C HIS A 90 0.87 8.02 2.65
N GLY A 91 0.71 9.31 2.99
CA GLY A 91 1.79 10.29 2.89
C GLY A 91 2.99 10.01 3.80
N SER A 92 2.79 9.27 4.91
CA SER A 92 3.88 8.86 5.81
C SER A 92 4.59 7.62 5.27
N ILE A 93 3.83 6.62 4.85
CA ILE A 93 4.33 5.37 4.25
C ILE A 93 5.13 5.68 2.98
N LEU A 94 4.61 6.55 2.10
CA LEU A 94 5.31 6.94 0.86
C LEU A 94 6.70 7.53 1.12
N LYS A 95 6.90 8.27 2.21
CA LYS A 95 8.23 8.80 2.59
C LYS A 95 9.17 7.67 3.03
N GLU A 96 8.67 6.69 3.78
CA GLU A 96 9.45 5.52 4.20
C GLU A 96 9.85 4.66 2.99
N LEU A 97 8.92 4.49 2.03
CA LEU A 97 9.19 3.81 0.76
C LEU A 97 10.24 4.56 -0.07
N GLU A 98 10.15 5.88 -0.16
CA GLU A 98 11.14 6.70 -0.85
C GLU A 98 12.53 6.54 -0.22
N GLU A 99 12.63 6.54 1.11
CA GLU A 99 13.89 6.31 1.80
C GLU A 99 14.44 4.90 1.53
N PHE A 100 13.59 3.88 1.59
CA PHE A 100 13.95 2.49 1.31
C PHE A 100 14.52 2.34 -0.10
N GLN A 101 13.83 2.89 -1.10
CA GLN A 101 14.26 2.88 -2.50
C GLN A 101 15.56 3.66 -2.70
N ASN A 102 15.72 4.80 -2.03
CA ASN A 102 16.96 5.57 -2.08
C ASN A 102 18.16 4.78 -1.55
N ILE A 103 17.97 4.02 -0.46
CA ILE A 103 19.04 3.16 0.06
C ILE A 103 19.35 2.04 -0.94
N ILE A 104 18.33 1.37 -1.47
CA ILE A 104 18.53 0.22 -2.35
C ILE A 104 19.11 0.60 -3.72
N SER A 105 18.72 1.74 -4.28
CA SER A 105 19.21 2.21 -5.59
C SER A 105 20.66 2.71 -5.56
N LYS A 106 21.13 3.23 -4.42
CA LYS A 106 22.48 3.79 -4.26
C LYS A 106 23.53 2.78 -3.81
N ASN A 107 23.12 1.55 -3.52
CA ASN A 107 23.99 0.53 -2.94
C ASN A 107 23.93 -0.78 -3.72
N ALA A 108 24.98 -1.58 -3.58
CA ALA A 108 25.06 -2.95 -4.07
C ALA A 108 25.53 -3.85 -2.94
N PHE A 109 25.34 -5.16 -3.10
CA PHE A 109 25.91 -6.14 -2.18
C PHE A 109 27.45 -6.22 -2.37
N PRO A 110 28.24 -6.38 -1.29
CA PRO A 110 27.84 -6.39 0.12
C PRO A 110 27.56 -4.98 0.67
N LEU A 111 26.54 -4.87 1.52
CA LEU A 111 26.25 -3.63 2.26
C LEU A 111 27.27 -3.43 3.37
N ASP A 112 27.70 -2.19 3.57
CA ASP A 112 28.38 -1.82 4.80
C ASP A 112 27.42 -1.91 6.01
N LYS A 113 28.00 -2.02 7.20
CA LYS A 113 27.26 -2.24 8.45
C LYS A 113 26.28 -1.10 8.77
N GLU A 114 26.61 0.14 8.42
CA GLU A 114 25.78 1.30 8.73
C GLU A 114 24.58 1.35 7.79
N THR A 115 24.82 1.20 6.49
CA THR A 115 23.76 1.13 5.48
C THR A 115 22.82 -0.05 5.74
N GLY A 116 23.36 -1.23 6.07
CA GLY A 116 22.53 -2.39 6.43
C GLY A 116 21.66 -2.16 7.66
N LYS A 117 22.17 -1.49 8.70
CA LYS A 117 21.36 -1.10 9.86
C LYS A 117 20.25 -0.12 9.50
N ARG A 118 20.57 0.91 8.70
CA ARG A 118 19.60 1.90 8.27
C ARG A 118 18.48 1.27 7.44
N LEU A 119 18.85 0.42 6.47
CA LEU A 119 17.89 -0.34 5.66
C LEU A 119 17.00 -1.23 6.53
N ASN A 120 17.56 -1.85 7.58
CA ASN A 120 16.79 -2.64 8.53
C ASN A 120 15.76 -1.81 9.30
N VAL A 121 16.16 -0.63 9.78
CA VAL A 121 15.27 0.31 10.48
C VAL A 121 14.14 0.76 9.55
N VAL A 122 14.47 1.22 8.35
CA VAL A 122 13.47 1.69 7.37
C VAL A 122 12.52 0.57 6.99
N GLY A 123 13.03 -0.64 6.69
CA GLY A 123 12.18 -1.79 6.38
C GLY A 123 11.24 -2.18 7.53
N ARG A 124 11.69 -2.09 8.78
CA ARG A 124 10.82 -2.32 9.94
C ARG A 124 9.78 -1.23 10.12
N ASN A 125 10.12 0.02 9.86
CA ASN A 125 9.16 1.12 9.90
C ASN A 125 8.05 0.89 8.87
N ILE A 126 8.42 0.54 7.64
CA ILE A 126 7.45 0.17 6.58
C ILE A 126 6.49 -0.93 7.06
N LEU A 127 7.01 -2.01 7.66
CA LEU A 127 6.16 -3.08 8.21
C LEU A 127 5.23 -2.58 9.32
N ASN A 128 5.76 -1.76 10.23
CA ASN A 128 5.01 -1.20 11.36
C ASN A 128 3.97 -0.16 10.92
N SER A 129 4.13 0.42 9.73
CA SER A 129 3.18 1.38 9.15
C SER A 129 2.11 0.67 8.30
N LEU A 130 2.53 -0.22 7.40
CA LEU A 130 1.62 -0.88 6.44
C LEU A 130 0.70 -1.93 7.08
N LEU A 131 1.19 -2.74 8.03
CA LEU A 131 0.35 -3.76 8.66
C LEU A 131 -0.86 -3.17 9.41
N PRO A 132 -0.71 -2.18 10.30
CA PRO A 132 -1.87 -1.59 10.97
C PRO A 132 -2.72 -0.74 10.01
N HIS A 133 -2.14 -0.20 8.95
CA HIS A 133 -2.87 0.53 7.92
C HIS A 133 -3.83 -0.40 7.16
N ALA A 134 -3.30 -1.50 6.61
CA ALA A 134 -4.11 -2.52 5.93
C ALA A 134 -5.19 -3.12 6.85
N SER A 135 -4.86 -3.43 8.10
CA SER A 135 -5.86 -3.88 9.10
C SER A 135 -6.96 -2.85 9.31
N LYS A 136 -6.65 -1.55 9.29
CA LYS A 136 -7.66 -0.51 9.46
C LYS A 136 -8.60 -0.42 8.27
N GLU A 137 -8.08 -0.56 7.07
CA GLU A 137 -8.90 -0.64 5.86
C GLU A 137 -9.78 -1.89 5.88
N ASP A 138 -9.21 -3.05 6.21
CA ASP A 138 -9.93 -4.32 6.28
C ASP A 138 -11.04 -4.32 7.34
N ASP A 139 -10.75 -3.77 8.53
CA ASP A 139 -11.64 -3.82 9.68
C ASP A 139 -12.67 -2.69 9.69
N LYS A 140 -12.41 -1.58 8.98
CA LYS A 140 -13.25 -0.37 9.06
C LYS A 140 -13.71 0.14 7.71
N LEU A 141 -12.84 0.25 6.72
CA LEU A 141 -13.22 0.75 5.40
C LEU A 141 -14.01 -0.30 4.61
N LEU A 142 -13.51 -1.53 4.51
CA LEU A 142 -14.16 -2.61 3.77
C LEU A 142 -15.61 -2.87 4.22
N PRO A 143 -15.95 -2.88 5.53
CA PRO A 143 -17.34 -2.97 5.97
C PRO A 143 -18.22 -1.84 5.42
N ILE A 144 -17.74 -0.59 5.48
CA ILE A 144 -18.47 0.56 4.91
C ILE A 144 -18.71 0.36 3.42
N LEU A 145 -17.70 -0.10 2.67
CA LEU A 145 -17.83 -0.37 1.23
C LEU A 145 -18.82 -1.50 0.94
N LYS A 146 -18.81 -2.58 1.73
CA LYS A 146 -19.73 -3.72 1.57
C LYS A 146 -21.18 -3.34 1.85
N GLU A 147 -21.42 -2.54 2.89
CA GLU A 147 -22.75 -2.05 3.25
C GLU A 147 -23.28 -1.04 2.21
N ASN A 148 -22.38 -0.33 1.54
CA ASN A 148 -22.70 0.73 0.59
C ASN A 148 -22.22 0.40 -0.84
N ILE A 149 -22.27 -0.86 -1.27
CA ILE A 149 -21.71 -1.30 -2.57
C ILE A 149 -22.23 -0.50 -3.78
N HIS A 150 -23.45 0.03 -3.66
CA HIS A 150 -24.11 0.85 -4.67
C HIS A 150 -23.42 2.21 -4.93
N ILE A 151 -22.53 2.69 -4.04
CA ILE A 151 -21.81 3.95 -4.25
C ILE A 151 -20.86 3.91 -5.46
N PHE A 152 -20.54 2.70 -5.93
CA PHE A 152 -19.75 2.45 -7.13
C PHE A 152 -20.57 2.20 -8.39
N ASP A 153 -21.91 2.25 -8.30
CA ASP A 153 -22.78 2.17 -9.46
C ASP A 153 -22.61 3.44 -10.30
N LYS A 154 -22.39 3.27 -11.62
CA LYS A 154 -21.92 4.28 -12.58
C LYS A 154 -22.86 5.47 -12.84
N HIS A 155 -23.80 5.79 -11.96
CA HIS A 155 -24.84 6.77 -12.25
C HIS A 155 -24.50 8.23 -11.89
N ASP A 156 -23.44 8.52 -11.12
CA ASP A 156 -23.20 9.89 -10.62
C ASP A 156 -21.80 10.49 -10.90
N PHE A 157 -21.00 9.90 -11.80
CA PHE A 157 -19.80 10.58 -12.30
C PHE A 157 -20.16 11.44 -13.53
N ILE A 158 -20.86 12.55 -13.30
CA ILE A 158 -21.14 13.60 -14.30
C ILE A 158 -20.12 14.74 -14.15
#